data_AF-A0A971G830-F1
#
_entry.id   AF-A0A971G830-F1
#
_cell.length_a   1.000
_cell.length_b   1.000
_cell.length_c   1.000
_cell.angle_alpha   90.00
_cell.angle_beta   90.00
_cell.angle_gamma   90.00
#
_symmetry.space_group_name_H-M   'P 1'
#
loop_
_entity.id
_entity.type
_entity.pdbx_description
1 polymer ?
#
loop_
_entity_poly.entity_id
_entity_poly.type
_entity_poly.pdbx_seq_one_letter_code
_entity_poly.pdbx_strand_id
1 'polypeptide(L)'
;MNPVRVALLGAGDRGRFTYAKYALDHPDELTIVAIAEPDETKRRRIVEEHSIESGLAVSDWRALFERPLPVDAVIIAIQDAMHKDAILAAMEGQYHILCEKPVVTTLEESKAIAEKAKQYDKVFSVAHVLRYSRFFNKVRHLLDEGAIGRLIGIELDESVGHIHMSHSFVRGHWNNSNTSAPMILAKSCHDLDILRYLAGSECTSLSSYGDLHHFTAEHKPAGATARCTDGCPHLQTCPYAAQKIYLGDNIGWP
;
A
#
# COMPACT_ATOMS: atom_id res chain seq x y z
N MET A 1 17.17 -17.08 -16.99
CA MET A 1 17.08 -17.27 -15.53
C MET A 1 15.72 -17.87 -15.23
N ASN A 2 15.54 -18.64 -14.16
CA ASN A 2 14.21 -19.11 -13.77
C ASN A 2 13.42 -17.93 -13.17
N PRO A 3 12.10 -17.83 -13.40
CA PRO A 3 11.28 -16.77 -12.81
C PRO A 3 11.28 -16.88 -11.29
N VAL A 4 11.22 -15.73 -10.61
CA VAL A 4 11.13 -15.66 -9.14
C VAL A 4 9.76 -16.18 -8.71
N ARG A 5 9.74 -17.19 -7.86
CA ARG A 5 8.51 -17.80 -7.33
C ARG A 5 8.06 -17.05 -6.10
N VAL A 6 6.80 -16.61 -6.08
CA VAL A 6 6.31 -15.69 -5.04
C VAL A 6 5.04 -16.18 -4.36
N ALA A 7 5.04 -16.04 -3.03
CA ALA A 7 3.82 -16.05 -2.23
C ALA A 7 3.26 -14.62 -2.12
N LEU A 8 2.00 -14.44 -2.53
CA LEU A 8 1.29 -13.17 -2.41
C LEU A 8 0.40 -13.20 -1.16
N LEU A 9 0.56 -12.22 -0.27
CA LEU A 9 -0.34 -12.00 0.86
C LEU A 9 -1.25 -10.82 0.54
N GLY A 10 -2.54 -11.07 0.35
CA GLY A 10 -3.54 -10.08 -0.03
C GLY A 10 -3.74 -9.97 -1.54
N ALA A 11 -4.98 -10.16 -1.99
CA ALA A 11 -5.45 -9.98 -3.37
C ALA A 11 -6.37 -8.75 -3.50
N GLY A 12 -6.12 -7.72 -2.68
CA GLY A 12 -6.70 -6.39 -2.88
C GLY A 12 -6.12 -5.71 -4.11
N ASP A 13 -6.35 -4.41 -4.24
CA ASP A 13 -6.00 -3.66 -5.45
C ASP A 13 -4.52 -3.75 -5.83
N ARG A 14 -3.64 -3.56 -4.85
CA ARG A 14 -2.19 -3.73 -5.04
C ARG A 14 -1.83 -5.17 -5.36
N GLY A 15 -2.33 -6.10 -4.55
CA GLY A 15 -2.09 -7.54 -4.71
C GLY A 15 -2.42 -8.04 -6.12
N ARG A 16 -3.68 -7.90 -6.54
CA ARG A 16 -4.17 -8.44 -7.80
C ARG A 16 -3.76 -7.59 -9.01
N PHE A 17 -4.06 -6.29 -9.00
CA PHE A 17 -3.93 -5.47 -10.20
C PHE A 17 -2.54 -4.89 -10.41
N THR A 18 -1.67 -4.93 -9.40
CA THR A 18 -0.25 -4.53 -9.55
C THR A 18 0.64 -5.76 -9.61
N TYR A 19 0.74 -6.52 -8.51
CA TYR A 19 1.75 -7.58 -8.40
C TYR A 19 1.39 -8.87 -9.16
N ALA A 20 0.18 -9.38 -8.96
CA ALA A 20 -0.29 -10.58 -9.65
C ALA A 20 -0.39 -10.32 -11.15
N LYS A 21 -0.99 -9.19 -11.56
CA LYS A 21 -1.00 -8.76 -12.96
C LYS A 21 0.40 -8.68 -13.58
N TYR A 22 1.40 -8.14 -12.87
CA TYR A 22 2.78 -8.11 -13.38
C TYR A 22 3.30 -9.52 -13.69
N ALA A 23 3.04 -10.51 -12.83
CA ALA A 23 3.43 -11.90 -13.09
C ALA A 23 2.76 -12.51 -14.32
N LEU A 24 1.54 -12.07 -14.69
CA LEU A 24 0.88 -12.49 -15.93
C LEU A 24 1.50 -11.81 -17.16
N ASP A 25 1.84 -10.53 -17.04
CA ASP A 25 2.42 -9.74 -18.12
C ASP A 25 3.92 -10.12 -18.35
N HIS A 26 4.61 -10.61 -17.32
CA HIS A 26 6.04 -10.96 -17.29
C HIS A 26 6.32 -12.34 -16.66
N PRO A 27 5.79 -13.44 -17.22
CA PRO A 27 5.88 -14.77 -16.61
C PRO A 27 7.30 -15.37 -16.61
N ASP A 28 8.21 -14.84 -17.41
CA ASP A 28 9.64 -15.20 -17.43
C ASP A 28 10.45 -14.53 -16.30
N GLU A 29 9.87 -13.51 -15.64
CA GLU A 29 10.50 -12.81 -14.51
C GLU A 29 9.90 -13.21 -13.16
N LEU A 30 8.57 -13.36 -13.08
CA LEU A 30 7.83 -13.52 -11.82
C LEU A 30 6.69 -14.53 -11.98
N THR A 31 6.49 -15.40 -10.99
CA THR A 31 5.33 -16.31 -10.94
C THR A 31 4.71 -16.33 -9.55
N ILE A 32 3.40 -16.11 -9.46
CA ILE A 32 2.65 -16.29 -8.21
C ILE A 32 2.35 -17.78 -8.03
N VAL A 33 2.87 -18.37 -6.96
CA VAL A 33 2.72 -19.81 -6.67
C VAL A 33 1.94 -20.09 -5.40
N ALA A 34 1.74 -19.09 -4.55
CA ALA A 34 0.92 -19.18 -3.34
C ALA A 34 0.15 -17.89 -3.10
N ILE A 35 -1.04 -17.99 -2.54
CA ILE A 35 -1.90 -16.85 -2.21
C ILE A 35 -2.52 -17.01 -0.82
N ALA A 36 -2.47 -15.95 -0.02
CA ALA A 36 -3.28 -15.79 1.17
C ALA A 36 -4.25 -14.62 0.99
N GLU A 37 -5.55 -14.90 0.99
CA GLU A 37 -6.59 -13.88 0.86
C GLU A 37 -7.86 -14.37 1.57
N PRO A 38 -8.38 -13.66 2.59
CA PRO A 38 -9.56 -14.11 3.33
C PRO A 38 -10.84 -14.14 2.48
N ASP A 39 -11.02 -13.21 1.54
CA ASP A 39 -12.16 -13.18 0.63
C ASP A 39 -12.06 -14.33 -0.38
N GLU A 40 -12.98 -15.31 -0.27
CA GLU A 40 -12.98 -16.48 -1.14
C GLU A 40 -13.10 -16.13 -2.62
N THR A 41 -13.88 -15.11 -2.98
CA THR A 41 -14.08 -14.71 -4.37
C THR A 41 -12.78 -14.15 -4.95
N LYS A 42 -12.09 -13.28 -4.20
CA LYS A 42 -10.78 -12.74 -4.62
C LYS A 42 -9.72 -13.84 -4.70
N ARG A 43 -9.68 -14.73 -3.69
CA ARG A 43 -8.73 -15.84 -3.64
C ARG A 43 -8.91 -16.78 -4.83
N ARG A 44 -10.14 -17.19 -5.14
CA ARG A 44 -10.45 -18.07 -6.27
C ARG A 44 -10.04 -17.45 -7.61
N ARG A 45 -10.26 -16.15 -7.81
CA ARG A 45 -9.81 -15.44 -9.02
C ARG A 45 -8.32 -15.54 -9.21
N ILE A 46 -7.52 -15.28 -8.17
CA ILE A 46 -6.06 -15.42 -8.25
C ILE A 46 -5.64 -16.86 -8.53
N VAL A 47 -6.30 -17.85 -7.90
CA VAL A 47 -6.03 -19.27 -8.17
C VAL A 47 -6.28 -19.62 -9.64
N GLU A 48 -7.40 -19.18 -10.20
CA GLU A 48 -7.77 -19.40 -11.60
C GLU A 48 -6.82 -18.66 -12.56
N GLU A 49 -6.51 -17.39 -12.31
CA GLU A 49 -5.63 -16.54 -13.14
C GLU A 49 -4.19 -17.06 -13.18
N HIS A 50 -3.67 -17.57 -12.06
CA HIS A 50 -2.27 -17.98 -11.90
C HIS A 50 -2.05 -19.50 -11.86
N SER A 51 -3.12 -20.30 -11.97
CA SER A 51 -3.06 -21.77 -11.88
C SER A 51 -2.39 -22.26 -10.58
N ILE A 52 -2.74 -21.65 -9.44
CA ILE A 52 -2.16 -21.98 -8.13
C ILE A 52 -2.66 -23.35 -7.64
N GLU A 53 -1.75 -24.17 -7.12
CA GLU A 53 -2.09 -25.47 -6.53
C GLU A 53 -3.01 -25.33 -5.31
N SER A 54 -3.98 -26.23 -5.15
CA SER A 54 -5.02 -26.14 -4.10
C SER A 54 -4.49 -26.07 -2.67
N GLY A 55 -3.28 -26.60 -2.41
CA GLY A 55 -2.63 -26.56 -1.10
C GLY A 55 -1.86 -25.27 -0.79
N LEU A 56 -1.75 -24.35 -1.75
CA LEU A 56 -1.01 -23.09 -1.65
C LEU A 56 -1.94 -21.85 -1.72
N ALA A 57 -3.24 -22.07 -1.66
CA ALA A 57 -4.25 -21.02 -1.61
C ALA A 57 -5.02 -21.10 -0.28
N VAL A 58 -4.76 -20.15 0.62
CA VAL A 58 -5.30 -20.16 2.00
C VAL A 58 -6.03 -18.86 2.34
N SER A 59 -6.89 -18.89 3.35
CA SER A 59 -7.63 -17.70 3.83
C SER A 59 -6.84 -16.86 4.83
N ASP A 60 -5.94 -17.47 5.61
CA ASP A 60 -5.05 -16.79 6.56
C ASP A 60 -3.60 -16.98 6.13
N TRP A 61 -2.86 -15.88 6.02
CA TRP A 61 -1.46 -15.87 5.65
C TRP A 61 -0.57 -16.66 6.63
N ARG A 62 -0.97 -16.77 7.90
CA ARG A 62 -0.22 -17.54 8.90
C ARG A 62 -0.05 -19.00 8.50
N ALA A 63 -1.08 -19.58 7.87
CA ALA A 63 -1.07 -20.97 7.43
C ALA A 63 -0.01 -21.25 6.34
N LEU A 64 0.41 -20.23 5.58
CA LEU A 64 1.49 -20.39 4.61
C LEU A 64 2.85 -20.59 5.30
N PHE A 65 3.05 -20.04 6.49
CA PHE A 65 4.34 -20.10 7.20
C PHE A 65 4.45 -21.28 8.19
N GLU A 66 3.41 -22.10 8.35
CA GLU A 66 3.46 -23.32 9.19
C GLU A 66 4.43 -24.37 8.66
N ARG A 67 4.80 -24.29 7.38
CA ARG A 67 5.77 -25.15 6.71
C ARG A 67 6.61 -24.34 5.72
N PRO A 68 7.83 -24.80 5.38
CA PRO A 68 8.59 -24.18 4.31
C PRO A 68 7.79 -24.12 3.01
N LEU A 69 7.74 -22.93 2.41
CA LEU A 69 7.06 -22.67 1.16
C LEU A 69 8.04 -22.88 0.00
N PRO A 70 7.58 -23.45 -1.13
CA PRO A 70 8.40 -23.58 -2.32
C PRO A 70 8.44 -22.25 -3.10
N VAL A 71 8.85 -21.16 -2.44
CA VAL A 71 8.91 -19.79 -2.97
C VAL A 71 10.26 -19.14 -2.66
N ASP A 72 10.67 -18.20 -3.50
CA ASP A 72 11.88 -17.41 -3.32
C ASP A 72 11.59 -16.11 -2.55
N ALA A 73 10.39 -15.53 -2.75
CA ALA A 73 9.99 -14.26 -2.16
C ALA A 73 8.54 -14.25 -1.67
N VAL A 74 8.24 -13.28 -0.79
CA VAL A 74 6.92 -12.95 -0.28
C VAL A 74 6.60 -11.50 -0.64
N ILE A 75 5.45 -11.29 -1.29
CA ILE A 75 4.87 -9.96 -1.48
C ILE A 75 3.79 -9.76 -0.41
N ILE A 76 3.96 -8.75 0.43
CA ILE A 76 3.03 -8.41 1.52
C ILE A 76 2.19 -7.22 1.07
N ALA A 77 0.92 -7.46 0.73
CA ALA A 77 -0.06 -6.48 0.28
C ALA A 77 -1.38 -6.58 1.07
N ILE A 78 -1.26 -6.83 2.38
CA ILE A 78 -2.37 -6.89 3.35
C ILE A 78 -2.57 -5.53 4.05
N GLN A 79 -3.44 -5.46 5.06
CA GLN A 79 -3.62 -4.23 5.85
C GLN A 79 -2.34 -3.88 6.63
N ASP A 80 -1.99 -2.59 6.66
CA ASP A 80 -0.77 -2.04 7.28
C ASP A 80 -0.51 -2.51 8.72
N ALA A 81 -1.54 -2.57 9.57
CA ALA A 81 -1.41 -3.05 10.95
C ALA A 81 -0.97 -4.53 11.05
N MET A 82 -1.15 -5.32 9.99
CA MET A 82 -0.74 -6.72 9.94
C MET A 82 0.66 -6.93 9.37
N HIS A 83 1.28 -5.88 8.79
CA HIS A 83 2.57 -6.01 8.09
C HIS A 83 3.67 -6.53 9.00
N LYS A 84 3.76 -6.05 10.25
CA LYS A 84 4.81 -6.47 11.17
C LYS A 84 4.90 -7.97 11.33
N ASP A 85 3.80 -8.62 11.68
CA ASP A 85 3.80 -10.06 11.94
C ASP A 85 4.10 -10.85 10.66
N ALA A 86 3.56 -10.41 9.52
CA ALA A 86 3.83 -11.02 8.22
C ALA A 86 5.31 -10.86 7.79
N ILE A 87 5.92 -9.68 8.02
CA ILE A 87 7.33 -9.41 7.76
C ILE A 87 8.20 -10.33 8.63
N LEU A 88 7.89 -10.43 9.93
CA LEU A 88 8.66 -11.25 10.85
C LEU A 88 8.58 -12.74 10.49
N ALA A 89 7.40 -13.25 10.14
CA ALA A 89 7.24 -14.63 9.68
C ALA A 89 8.01 -14.91 8.38
N ALA A 90 7.98 -13.96 7.43
CA ALA A 90 8.74 -14.08 6.19
C ALA A 90 10.27 -14.01 6.42
N MET A 91 10.73 -13.19 7.37
CA MET A 91 12.14 -13.12 7.77
C MET A 91 12.60 -14.42 8.44
N GLU A 92 11.78 -15.01 9.32
CA GLU A 92 12.07 -16.30 9.96
C GLU A 92 12.20 -17.42 8.91
N GLY A 93 11.33 -17.40 7.90
CA GLY A 93 11.40 -18.32 6.75
C GLY A 93 12.52 -18.03 5.74
N GLN A 94 13.32 -16.96 5.93
CA GLN A 94 14.43 -16.57 5.05
C GLN A 94 14.03 -16.32 3.58
N TYR A 95 12.87 -15.69 3.36
CA TYR A 95 12.40 -15.31 2.02
C TYR A 95 12.83 -13.89 1.61
N HIS A 96 12.99 -13.61 0.32
CA HIS A 96 13.02 -12.22 -0.13
C HIS A 96 11.68 -11.54 0.16
N ILE A 97 11.66 -10.27 0.56
CA ILE A 97 10.44 -9.58 0.98
C ILE A 97 10.26 -8.29 0.18
N LEU A 98 9.08 -8.14 -0.42
CA LEU A 98 8.56 -6.86 -0.89
C LEU A 98 7.29 -6.54 -0.10
N CYS A 99 7.31 -5.48 0.70
CA CYS A 99 6.17 -5.06 1.51
C CYS A 99 5.56 -3.77 0.99
N GLU A 100 4.23 -3.72 0.87
CA GLU A 100 3.51 -2.48 0.62
C GLU A 100 3.77 -1.43 1.70
N LYS A 101 3.65 -0.18 1.31
CA LYS A 101 3.74 0.95 2.23
C LYS A 101 2.38 1.19 2.90
N PRO A 102 2.33 1.76 4.11
CA PRO A 102 3.47 1.99 5.00
C PRO A 102 3.97 0.66 5.57
N VAL A 103 5.26 0.58 5.90
CA VAL A 103 5.85 -0.68 6.40
C VAL A 103 5.18 -1.17 7.69
N VAL A 104 4.84 -0.24 8.59
CA VAL A 104 4.02 -0.42 9.81
C VAL A 104 3.39 0.92 10.21
N THR A 105 2.56 0.91 11.25
CA THR A 105 1.78 2.09 11.69
C THR A 105 2.43 2.88 12.83
N THR A 106 3.47 2.35 13.50
CA THR A 106 4.14 2.98 14.65
C THR A 106 5.66 3.10 14.46
N LEU A 107 6.26 4.09 15.13
CA LEU A 107 7.71 4.31 15.07
C LEU A 107 8.48 3.18 15.75
N GLU A 108 7.97 2.68 16.86
CA GLU A 108 8.55 1.60 17.65
C GLU A 108 8.67 0.33 16.81
N GLU A 109 7.61 -0.03 16.09
CA GLU A 109 7.61 -1.18 15.20
C GLU A 109 8.51 -0.96 13.99
N SER A 110 8.56 0.25 13.45
CA SER A 110 9.42 0.59 12.31
C SER A 110 10.89 0.43 12.70
N LYS A 111 11.29 0.91 13.88
CA LYS A 111 12.63 0.72 14.44
C LYS A 111 12.93 -0.76 14.68
N ALA A 112 11.99 -1.51 15.25
CA ALA A 112 12.18 -2.93 15.51
C ALA A 112 12.42 -3.74 14.23
N ILE A 113 11.65 -3.45 13.16
CA ILE A 113 11.83 -4.06 11.85
C ILE A 113 13.16 -3.63 11.23
N ALA A 114 13.52 -2.35 11.32
CA ALA A 114 14.78 -1.84 10.79
C ALA A 114 16.01 -2.51 11.43
N GLU A 115 16.01 -2.71 12.76
CA GLU A 115 17.10 -3.41 13.43
C GLU A 115 17.22 -4.87 12.99
N LYS A 116 16.09 -5.58 12.84
CA LYS A 116 16.11 -6.94 12.30
C LYS A 116 16.58 -6.99 10.84
N ALA A 117 16.13 -6.05 10.02
CA ALA A 117 16.50 -5.96 8.61
C ALA A 117 18.00 -5.75 8.40
N LYS A 118 18.70 -5.05 9.31
CA LYS A 118 20.18 -4.88 9.24
C LYS A 118 20.95 -6.19 9.35
N GLN A 119 20.36 -7.20 10.00
CA GLN A 119 20.95 -8.52 10.20
C GLN A 119 20.34 -9.56 9.26
N TYR A 120 19.55 -9.12 8.27
CA TYR A 120 18.80 -10.00 7.39
C TYR A 120 19.53 -10.23 6.08
N ASP A 121 19.89 -11.48 5.80
CA ASP A 121 20.72 -11.86 4.64
C ASP A 121 19.93 -11.99 3.33
N LYS A 122 18.67 -11.57 3.31
CA LYS A 122 17.82 -11.53 2.11
C LYS A 122 17.39 -10.11 1.81
N VAL A 123 17.05 -9.87 0.54
CA VAL A 123 16.42 -8.62 0.10
C VAL A 123 15.16 -8.36 0.93
N PHE A 124 15.10 -7.17 1.53
CA PHE A 124 13.89 -6.59 2.11
C PHE A 124 13.68 -5.20 1.51
N SER A 125 12.56 -5.01 0.82
CA SER A 125 12.20 -3.75 0.17
C SER A 125 10.79 -3.32 0.58
N VAL A 126 10.62 -2.01 0.73
CA VAL A 126 9.32 -1.36 0.89
C VAL A 126 8.92 -0.75 -0.46
N ALA A 127 7.65 -0.85 -0.83
CA ALA A 127 7.11 -0.38 -2.10
C ALA A 127 6.99 1.16 -2.19
N HIS A 128 8.10 1.89 -1.97
CA HIS A 128 8.20 3.33 -2.21
C HIS A 128 8.31 3.61 -3.73
N VAL A 129 7.20 3.44 -4.43
CA VAL A 129 7.10 3.43 -5.90
C VAL A 129 7.65 4.69 -6.58
N LEU A 130 7.61 5.86 -5.91
CA LEU A 130 8.07 7.12 -6.51
C LEU A 130 9.54 7.08 -6.92
N ARG A 131 10.40 6.39 -6.14
CA ARG A 131 11.82 6.21 -6.45
C ARG A 131 12.07 5.48 -7.77
N TYR A 132 11.09 4.71 -8.24
CA TYR A 132 11.18 3.91 -9.47
C TYR A 132 10.46 4.57 -10.65
N SER A 133 9.80 5.70 -10.43
CA SER A 133 9.15 6.44 -11.50
C SER A 133 10.19 7.11 -12.41
N ARG A 134 9.93 7.14 -13.72
CA ARG A 134 10.82 7.81 -14.70
C ARG A 134 11.04 9.29 -14.36
N PHE A 135 9.99 9.96 -13.87
CA PHE A 135 10.03 11.36 -13.49
C PHE A 135 11.05 11.60 -12.37
N PHE A 136 10.89 10.95 -11.22
CA PHE A 136 11.79 11.17 -10.09
C PHE A 136 13.19 10.61 -10.31
N ASN A 137 13.35 9.54 -11.10
CA ASN A 137 14.68 9.08 -11.53
C ASN A 137 15.41 10.15 -12.34
N LYS A 138 14.71 10.84 -13.27
CA LYS A 138 15.34 11.93 -14.03
C LYS A 138 15.69 13.12 -13.14
N VAL A 139 14.82 13.48 -12.20
CA VAL A 139 15.11 14.54 -11.21
C VAL A 139 16.36 14.17 -10.40
N ARG A 140 16.43 12.95 -9.84
CA ARG A 140 17.59 12.48 -9.07
C ARG A 140 18.88 12.56 -9.89
N HIS A 141 18.85 12.07 -11.12
CA HIS A 141 20.02 12.09 -11.99
C HIS A 141 20.50 13.52 -12.31
N LEU A 142 19.59 14.48 -12.54
CA LEU A 142 19.97 15.89 -12.74
C LEU A 142 20.59 16.51 -11.49
N LEU A 143 20.13 16.11 -10.29
CA LEU A 143 20.75 16.54 -9.03
C LEU A 143 22.15 15.95 -8.88
N ASP A 144 22.34 14.67 -9.22
CA ASP A 144 23.63 13.99 -9.17
C ASP A 144 24.66 14.58 -10.15
N GLU A 145 24.21 15.04 -11.31
CA GLU A 145 25.04 15.75 -12.30
C GLU A 145 25.37 17.19 -11.90
N GLY A 146 24.80 17.70 -10.81
CA GLY A 146 24.99 19.08 -10.37
C GLY A 146 24.33 20.11 -11.28
N ALA A 147 23.26 19.74 -12.01
CA ALA A 147 22.61 20.59 -13.02
C ALA A 147 22.08 21.93 -12.47
N ILE A 148 21.79 22.00 -11.17
CA ILE A 148 21.35 23.21 -10.46
C ILE A 148 22.39 23.74 -9.46
N GLY A 149 23.62 23.21 -9.49
CA GLY A 149 24.61 23.44 -8.45
C GLY A 149 24.20 22.82 -7.12
N ARG A 150 24.32 23.58 -6.02
CA ARG A 150 23.94 23.11 -4.68
C ARG A 150 22.42 23.17 -4.51
N LEU A 151 21.80 22.04 -4.20
CA LEU A 151 20.40 21.99 -3.77
C LEU A 151 20.21 22.79 -2.47
N ILE A 152 19.34 23.81 -2.51
CA ILE A 152 19.04 24.68 -1.36
C ILE A 152 17.70 24.31 -0.70
N GLY A 153 16.70 23.92 -1.49
CA GLY A 153 15.37 23.58 -0.97
C GLY A 153 14.57 22.75 -1.96
N ILE A 154 13.61 21.99 -1.43
CA ILE A 154 12.61 21.24 -2.18
C ILE A 154 11.24 21.63 -1.62
N GLU A 155 10.31 21.98 -2.51
CA GLU A 155 8.91 22.16 -2.19
C GLU A 155 8.11 21.09 -2.95
N LEU A 156 7.19 20.42 -2.25
CA LEU A 156 6.33 19.40 -2.82
C LEU A 156 4.91 19.64 -2.32
N ASP A 157 3.98 19.74 -3.26
CA ASP A 157 2.55 19.84 -3.01
C ASP A 157 1.87 18.56 -3.53
N GLU A 158 1.24 17.80 -2.62
CA GLU A 158 0.40 16.65 -2.97
C GLU A 158 -1.08 17.01 -2.74
N SER A 159 -1.77 17.39 -3.82
CA SER A 159 -3.21 17.62 -3.81
C SER A 159 -3.98 16.29 -3.87
N VAL A 160 -4.37 15.76 -2.72
CA VAL A 160 -5.09 14.49 -2.59
C VAL A 160 -6.60 14.70 -2.84
N GLY A 161 -7.13 14.04 -3.88
CA GLY A 161 -8.56 14.12 -4.22
C GLY A 161 -9.49 13.61 -3.12
N HIS A 162 -10.68 14.20 -3.01
CA HIS A 162 -11.63 13.95 -1.92
C HIS A 162 -12.14 12.49 -1.83
N ILE A 163 -12.05 11.75 -2.93
CA ILE A 163 -12.41 10.33 -2.99
C ILE A 163 -11.55 9.53 -2.00
N HIS A 164 -10.25 9.82 -1.89
CA HIS A 164 -9.38 9.14 -0.93
C HIS A 164 -9.91 9.28 0.51
N MET A 165 -10.33 10.47 0.90
CA MET A 165 -10.85 10.69 2.25
C MET A 165 -12.21 10.01 2.43
N SER A 166 -13.15 10.27 1.52
CA SER A 166 -14.53 9.74 1.64
C SER A 166 -14.62 8.21 1.48
N HIS A 167 -13.79 7.60 0.65
CA HIS A 167 -13.68 6.14 0.52
C HIS A 167 -12.85 5.56 1.66
N SER A 168 -11.56 5.90 1.78
CA SER A 168 -10.63 5.14 2.63
C SER A 168 -10.77 5.48 4.12
N PHE A 169 -10.97 6.77 4.45
CA PHE A 169 -10.87 7.29 5.83
C PHE A 169 -12.24 7.62 6.47
N VAL A 170 -13.31 7.70 5.69
CA VAL A 170 -14.67 7.83 6.23
C VAL A 170 -15.41 6.50 6.22
N ARG A 171 -15.32 5.74 5.12
CA ARG A 171 -16.09 4.49 4.93
C ARG A 171 -15.24 3.22 4.97
N GLY A 172 -13.97 3.34 4.64
CA GLY A 172 -13.06 2.24 4.37
C GLY A 172 -12.25 1.83 5.60
N HIS A 173 -11.26 0.98 5.36
CA HIS A 173 -10.47 0.33 6.42
C HIS A 173 -9.57 1.29 7.22
N TRP A 174 -9.35 2.52 6.74
CA TRP A 174 -8.51 3.53 7.39
C TRP A 174 -9.30 4.55 8.23
N ASN A 175 -10.56 4.27 8.55
CA ASN A 175 -11.42 5.21 9.28
C ASN A 175 -11.04 5.42 10.75
N ASN A 176 -10.08 4.66 11.28
CA ASN A 176 -9.69 4.70 12.68
C ASN A 176 -8.17 4.57 12.82
N SER A 177 -7.53 5.63 13.33
CA SER A 177 -6.08 5.69 13.54
C SER A 177 -5.58 4.77 14.66
N ASN A 178 -6.46 4.23 15.50
CA ASN A 178 -6.08 3.22 16.50
C ASN A 178 -5.86 1.84 15.88
N THR A 179 -6.36 1.61 14.66
CA THR A 179 -6.33 0.29 14.00
C THR A 179 -5.68 0.32 12.62
N SER A 180 -5.25 1.49 12.14
CA SER A 180 -4.69 1.69 10.80
C SER A 180 -3.81 2.94 10.73
N ALA A 181 -2.99 3.08 9.69
CA ALA A 181 -2.17 4.28 9.52
C ALA A 181 -3.02 5.53 9.23
N PRO A 182 -2.69 6.70 9.82
CA PRO A 182 -3.33 7.96 9.45
C PRO A 182 -2.98 8.35 8.00
N MET A 183 -3.75 9.25 7.39
CA MET A 183 -3.56 9.63 5.99
C MET A 183 -2.14 10.08 5.65
N ILE A 184 -1.51 10.90 6.51
CA ILE A 184 -0.13 11.37 6.29
C ILE A 184 0.87 10.21 6.15
N LEU A 185 0.63 9.09 6.82
CA LEU A 185 1.47 7.90 6.75
C LEU A 185 1.00 6.96 5.63
N ALA A 186 -0.29 6.65 5.54
CA ALA A 186 -0.82 5.71 4.55
C ALA A 186 -0.70 6.24 3.11
N LYS A 187 -0.93 7.55 2.93
CA LYS A 187 -0.84 8.22 1.64
C LYS A 187 0.55 8.82 1.46
N SER A 188 0.94 9.80 2.27
CA SER A 188 2.10 10.65 1.94
C SER A 188 3.46 10.16 2.43
N CYS A 189 3.58 8.92 2.92
CA CYS A 189 4.90 8.37 3.24
C CYS A 189 5.82 8.21 2.02
N HIS A 190 5.27 8.05 0.81
CA HIS A 190 6.08 8.10 -0.40
C HIS A 190 6.58 9.51 -0.72
N ASP A 191 5.86 10.56 -0.31
CA ASP A 191 6.28 11.96 -0.53
C ASP A 191 7.41 12.32 0.43
N LEU A 192 7.27 11.94 1.70
CA LEU A 192 8.34 12.09 2.69
C LEU A 192 9.59 11.30 2.28
N ASP A 193 9.39 10.08 1.79
CA ASP A 193 10.46 9.22 1.29
C ASP A 193 11.17 9.82 0.06
N ILE A 194 10.42 10.37 -0.91
CA ILE A 194 11.03 10.93 -2.12
C ILE A 194 11.75 12.24 -1.84
N LEU A 195 11.24 13.08 -0.94
CA LEU A 195 11.94 14.29 -0.49
C LEU A 195 13.30 13.95 0.11
N ARG A 196 13.36 12.95 1.00
CA ARG A 196 14.63 12.48 1.58
C ARG A 196 15.54 11.87 0.51
N TYR A 197 14.97 11.09 -0.42
CA TYR A 197 15.72 10.47 -1.51
C TYR A 197 16.36 11.51 -2.45
N LEU A 198 15.65 12.59 -2.80
CA LEU A 198 16.18 13.66 -3.64
C LEU A 198 17.17 14.55 -2.89
N ALA A 199 16.89 14.88 -1.63
CA ALA A 199 17.78 15.68 -0.79
C ALA A 199 19.13 15.00 -0.57
N GLY A 200 19.16 13.67 -0.46
CA GLY A 200 20.39 12.91 -0.24
C GLY A 200 21.07 13.22 1.09
N SER A 201 20.32 13.72 2.08
CA SER A 201 20.81 14.13 3.39
C SER A 201 19.89 13.64 4.51
N GLU A 202 20.44 13.52 5.72
CA GLU A 202 19.65 13.18 6.91
C GLU A 202 18.77 14.35 7.35
N CYS A 203 17.60 14.04 7.89
CA CYS A 203 16.71 15.02 8.50
C CYS A 203 17.21 15.34 9.92
N THR A 204 17.47 16.62 10.20
CA THR A 204 17.94 17.08 11.52
C THR A 204 16.82 17.63 12.41
N SER A 205 15.73 18.10 11.80
CA SER A 205 14.61 18.73 12.49
C SER A 205 13.34 18.61 11.67
N LEU A 206 12.20 18.45 12.34
CA LEU A 206 10.88 18.35 11.72
C LEU A 206 9.88 19.25 12.45
N SER A 207 9.03 19.93 11.69
CA SER A 207 7.83 20.60 12.17
C SER A 207 6.65 20.15 11.31
N SER A 208 5.52 19.83 11.95
CA SER A 208 4.31 19.38 11.25
C SER A 208 3.09 20.05 11.86
N TYR A 209 2.19 20.53 11.00
CA TYR A 209 0.95 21.18 11.38
C TYR A 209 -0.19 20.57 10.57
N GLY A 210 -1.31 20.27 11.22
CA GLY A 210 -2.47 19.69 10.56
C GLY A 210 -3.61 19.51 11.55
N ASP A 211 -4.83 19.52 11.03
CA ASP A 211 -6.05 19.35 11.81
C ASP A 211 -7.17 18.77 10.93
N LEU A 212 -8.15 18.13 11.55
CA LEU A 212 -9.31 17.56 10.86
C LEU A 212 -10.43 18.61 10.76
N HIS A 213 -10.43 19.36 9.66
CA HIS A 213 -11.44 20.40 9.47
C HIS A 213 -12.69 19.94 8.71
N HIS A 214 -12.53 19.18 7.62
CA HIS A 214 -13.63 19.01 6.64
C HIS A 214 -14.52 17.79 6.87
N PHE A 215 -13.93 16.60 7.09
CA PHE A 215 -14.71 15.36 7.25
C PHE A 215 -15.08 15.14 8.72
N THR A 216 -15.88 16.06 9.26
CA THR A 216 -16.40 16.00 10.63
C THR A 216 -17.92 15.90 10.62
N ALA A 217 -18.51 15.53 11.77
CA ALA A 217 -19.97 15.46 11.91
C ALA A 217 -20.65 16.83 11.69
N GLU A 218 -19.97 17.92 12.01
CA GLU A 218 -20.47 19.30 11.87
C GLU A 218 -20.62 19.72 10.41
N HIS A 219 -19.75 19.22 9.53
CA HIS A 219 -19.80 19.50 8.09
C HIS A 219 -20.73 18.56 7.31
N LYS A 220 -21.45 17.67 8.01
CA LYS A 220 -22.48 16.83 7.38
C LYS A 220 -23.58 17.74 6.81
N PRO A 221 -23.95 17.63 5.52
CA PRO A 221 -25.01 18.44 4.94
C PRO A 221 -26.34 18.29 5.71
N ALA A 222 -27.01 19.40 5.99
CA ALA A 222 -28.29 19.40 6.69
C ALA A 222 -29.33 18.53 5.95
N GLY A 223 -30.03 17.66 6.67
CA GLY A 223 -30.98 16.71 6.07
C GLY A 223 -30.33 15.52 5.35
N ALA A 224 -29.00 15.38 5.34
CA ALA A 224 -28.38 14.14 4.88
C ALA A 224 -28.74 12.98 5.81
N THR A 225 -29.11 11.86 5.20
CA THR A 225 -29.47 10.62 5.88
C THR A 225 -28.24 9.94 6.52
N ALA A 226 -28.47 8.85 7.26
CA ALA A 226 -27.37 8.08 7.86
C ALA A 226 -26.54 7.35 6.78
N ARG A 227 -27.21 6.76 5.78
CA ARG A 227 -26.54 6.19 4.59
C ARG A 227 -27.01 6.92 3.34
N CYS A 228 -26.12 7.05 2.36
CA CYS A 228 -26.48 7.68 1.07
C CYS A 228 -27.68 6.99 0.40
N THR A 229 -27.84 5.68 0.61
CA THR A 229 -28.91 4.84 0.04
C THR A 229 -30.27 5.02 0.69
N ASP A 230 -30.36 5.72 1.83
CA ASP A 230 -31.62 5.86 2.58
C ASP A 230 -32.51 6.99 2.01
N GLY A 231 -32.40 7.29 0.71
CA GLY A 231 -33.13 8.40 0.07
C GLY A 231 -32.56 9.78 0.40
N CYS A 232 -31.22 9.91 0.45
CA CYS A 232 -30.57 11.18 0.75
C CYS A 232 -30.97 12.29 -0.25
N PRO A 233 -31.48 13.45 0.20
CA PRO A 233 -31.91 14.53 -0.70
C PRO A 233 -30.75 15.15 -1.49
N HIS A 234 -29.52 14.94 -1.02
CA HIS A 234 -28.31 15.48 -1.63
C HIS A 234 -27.68 14.57 -2.69
N LEU A 235 -28.32 13.46 -3.07
CA LEU A 235 -27.74 12.49 -4.02
C LEU A 235 -27.20 13.16 -5.29
N GLN A 236 -27.93 14.12 -5.85
CA GLN A 236 -27.57 14.75 -7.12
C GLN A 236 -26.48 15.81 -7.00
N THR A 237 -26.26 16.42 -5.83
CA THR A 237 -25.31 17.53 -5.65
C THR A 237 -24.09 17.16 -4.81
N CYS A 238 -24.18 16.13 -3.97
CA CYS A 238 -23.10 15.71 -3.08
C CYS A 238 -21.97 15.02 -3.87
N PRO A 239 -20.73 15.56 -3.84
CA PRO A 239 -19.57 14.93 -4.51
C PRO A 239 -19.11 13.64 -3.83
N TYR A 240 -19.59 13.37 -2.61
CA TYR A 240 -19.27 12.18 -1.81
C TYR A 240 -20.32 11.08 -1.90
N ALA A 241 -21.38 11.26 -2.69
CA ALA A 241 -22.52 10.33 -2.70
C ALA A 241 -22.08 8.91 -3.09
N ALA A 242 -22.20 7.97 -2.14
CA ALA A 242 -21.70 6.60 -2.31
C ALA A 242 -22.29 5.92 -3.55
N GLN A 243 -23.57 6.15 -3.86
CA GLN A 243 -24.20 5.56 -5.05
C GLN A 243 -23.56 6.03 -6.36
N LYS A 244 -23.10 7.29 -6.44
CA LYS A 244 -22.40 7.80 -7.63
C LYS A 244 -20.99 7.25 -7.76
N ILE A 245 -20.36 6.95 -6.63
CA ILE A 245 -18.98 6.44 -6.57
C ILE A 245 -18.96 4.94 -6.88
N TYR A 246 -19.85 4.16 -6.26
CA TYR A 246 -19.78 2.69 -6.26
C TYR A 246 -20.79 1.99 -7.17
N LEU A 247 -21.87 2.65 -7.59
CA LEU A 247 -22.94 2.04 -8.41
C LEU A 247 -23.02 2.60 -9.84
N GLY A 248 -22.08 3.46 -10.23
CA GLY A 248 -21.98 3.96 -11.59
C GLY A 248 -21.19 3.03 -12.51
N ASP A 249 -21.07 3.40 -13.79
CA ASP A 249 -20.30 2.66 -14.79
C ASP A 249 -18.78 2.81 -14.63
N ASN A 250 -18.32 3.50 -13.58
CA ASN A 250 -16.90 3.66 -13.31
C ASN A 250 -16.31 2.37 -12.72
N ILE A 251 -15.55 1.67 -13.54
CA ILE A 251 -14.83 0.44 -13.17
C ILE A 251 -13.40 0.69 -12.64
N GLY A 252 -12.94 1.94 -12.63
CA GLY A 252 -11.67 2.33 -12.00
C GLY A 252 -11.82 2.45 -10.49
N TRP A 253 -10.72 2.65 -9.76
CA TRP A 253 -10.69 2.73 -8.29
C TRP A 253 -11.74 3.68 -7.71
N PRO A 254 -12.69 3.14 -6.92
CA PRO A 254 -13.55 3.88 -6.01
C PRO A 254 -13.28 3.45 -4.57
#